data_AF-A0A371BCX4-F1
#
_entry.id   AF-A0A371BCX4-F1
#
_cell.length_a   1.000
_cell.length_b   1.000
_cell.length_c   1.000
_cell.angle_alpha   90.00
_cell.angle_beta   90.00
_cell.angle_gamma   90.00
#
_symmetry.space_group_name_H-M   'P 1'
#
loop_
_entity.id
_entity.type
_entity.pdbx_description
1 polymer ?
#
loop_
_entity_poly.entity_id
_entity_poly.type
_entity_poly.pdbx_seq_one_letter_code
_entity_poly.pdbx_strand_id
1 'polypeptide(L)'
;MQRRVVTVLLIAMAMPNLALPARAQSLDDPYNIIAPEPGRRPQPKPEPWLPPKYETPRSERLNRAPPPELPAAPRVDVPPAIMVPETGRVLPNMRTLSPSGPNGTETGQDRAMRCAHQLGAYGADAGNPAAYLGSCVNQ
;
A
#
# COMPACT_ATOMS: atom_id res chain seq x y z
N MET A 1 -36.13 38.11 -42.02
CA MET A 1 -35.80 36.81 -42.66
C MET A 1 -34.31 36.47 -42.64
N GLN A 2 -33.38 37.43 -42.70
CA GLN A 2 -31.92 37.18 -42.74
C GLN A 2 -31.33 36.39 -41.55
N ARG A 3 -31.83 36.59 -40.31
CA ARG A 3 -31.27 35.90 -39.13
C ARG A 3 -31.51 34.38 -39.11
N ARG A 4 -32.54 33.88 -39.81
CA ARG A 4 -32.83 32.44 -39.90
C ARG A 4 -31.99 31.73 -40.96
N VAL A 5 -31.52 32.46 -41.97
CA VAL A 5 -30.66 31.91 -43.03
C VAL A 5 -29.24 31.69 -42.50
N VAL A 6 -28.75 32.59 -41.63
CA VAL A 6 -27.40 32.48 -41.05
C VAL A 6 -27.28 31.29 -40.09
N THR A 7 -28.33 30.97 -39.32
CA THR A 7 -28.30 29.81 -38.40
C THR A 7 -28.36 28.47 -39.12
N VAL A 8 -29.05 28.36 -40.25
CA VAL A 8 -29.07 27.13 -41.05
C VAL A 8 -27.73 26.90 -41.75
N LEU A 9 -27.06 27.98 -42.21
CA LEU A 9 -25.75 27.90 -42.85
C LEU A 9 -24.65 27.42 -41.89
N LEU A 10 -24.73 27.80 -40.61
CA LEU A 10 -23.79 27.37 -39.57
C LEU A 10 -23.92 25.89 -39.19
N ILE A 11 -25.11 25.30 -39.30
CA ILE A 11 -25.32 23.87 -39.03
C ILE A 11 -24.83 23.01 -40.20
N ALA A 12 -24.94 23.51 -41.45
CA ALA A 12 -24.49 22.78 -42.64
C ALA A 12 -22.95 22.71 -42.78
N MET A 13 -22.20 23.65 -42.20
CA MET A 13 -20.72 23.62 -42.22
C MET A 13 -20.11 22.72 -41.13
N ALA A 14 -20.90 22.15 -40.21
CA ALA A 14 -20.38 21.37 -39.09
C ALA A 14 -20.11 19.89 -39.40
N MET A 15 -20.34 19.41 -40.63
CA MET A 15 -20.10 18.00 -40.97
C MET A 15 -19.47 17.78 -42.37
N PRO A 16 -18.13 17.77 -42.44
CA PRO A 16 -17.46 16.82 -43.31
C PRO A 16 -16.38 16.09 -42.50
N ASN A 17 -16.79 15.14 -41.66
CA ASN A 17 -15.88 14.19 -41.03
C ASN A 17 -16.49 12.79 -41.10
N LEU A 18 -16.75 12.32 -42.31
CA LEU A 18 -17.07 10.91 -42.54
C LEU A 18 -16.13 10.34 -43.60
N ALA A 19 -15.47 9.26 -43.18
CA ALA A 19 -14.63 8.34 -43.96
C ALA A 19 -13.16 8.74 -44.19
N LEU A 20 -12.37 8.73 -43.12
CA LEU A 20 -11.04 8.13 -43.22
C LEU A 20 -11.24 6.60 -43.29
N PRO A 21 -10.71 5.89 -44.29
CA PRO A 21 -10.76 4.43 -44.30
C PRO A 21 -9.90 3.92 -43.14
N ALA A 22 -10.53 3.23 -42.19
CA ALA A 22 -9.81 2.42 -41.23
C ALA A 22 -9.04 1.34 -42.01
N ARG A 23 -7.71 1.48 -42.08
CA ARG A 23 -6.83 0.42 -42.61
C ARG A 23 -7.00 -0.78 -41.67
N ALA A 24 -7.66 -1.83 -42.16
CA ALA A 24 -7.60 -3.13 -41.50
C ALA A 24 -6.12 -3.52 -41.41
N GLN A 25 -5.65 -3.86 -40.20
CA GLN A 25 -4.26 -4.24 -39.95
C GLN A 25 -3.89 -5.40 -40.87
N SER A 26 -2.97 -5.17 -41.81
CA SER A 26 -2.50 -6.21 -42.72
C SER A 26 -1.61 -7.19 -41.97
N LEU A 27 -1.60 -8.45 -42.37
CA LEU A 27 -0.79 -9.48 -41.73
C LEU A 27 0.72 -9.13 -41.70
N ASP A 28 1.16 -8.32 -42.67
CA ASP A 28 2.53 -7.83 -42.86
C ASP A 28 2.86 -6.53 -42.08
N ASP A 29 1.96 -6.04 -41.23
CA ASP A 29 2.23 -4.86 -40.40
C ASP A 29 3.22 -5.21 -39.28
N PRO A 30 4.36 -4.51 -39.11
CA PRO A 30 5.32 -4.78 -38.04
C PRO A 30 4.73 -4.58 -36.63
N TYR A 31 3.58 -3.92 -36.49
CA TYR A 31 2.83 -3.78 -35.24
C TYR A 31 1.60 -4.69 -35.16
N ASN A 32 1.56 -5.75 -35.98
CA ASN A 32 0.48 -6.73 -35.93
C ASN A 32 0.52 -7.48 -34.59
N ILE A 33 -0.38 -7.11 -33.68
CA ILE A 33 -0.54 -7.70 -32.34
C ILE A 33 -0.91 -9.20 -32.43
N ILE A 34 -1.47 -9.64 -33.56
CA ILE A 34 -1.88 -11.03 -33.79
C ILE A 34 -0.67 -11.88 -34.19
N ALA A 35 0.40 -11.27 -34.74
CA ALA A 35 1.59 -12.00 -35.14
C ALA A 35 2.48 -12.32 -33.93
N PRO A 36 3.04 -13.53 -33.83
CA PRO A 36 4.04 -13.86 -32.82
C PRO A 36 5.27 -12.94 -32.96
N GLU A 37 5.77 -12.41 -31.83
CA GLU A 37 6.96 -11.57 -31.82
C GLU A 37 8.16 -12.29 -32.47
N PRO A 38 8.84 -11.68 -33.45
CA PRO A 38 9.97 -12.30 -34.12
C PRO A 38 11.11 -12.57 -33.12
N GLY A 39 11.56 -13.83 -33.07
CA GLY A 39 12.62 -14.29 -32.17
C GLY A 39 12.15 -14.96 -30.88
N ARG A 40 10.84 -15.00 -30.59
CA ARG A 40 10.30 -15.76 -29.46
C ARG A 40 10.07 -17.22 -29.86
N ARG A 41 10.49 -18.15 -28.99
CA ARG A 41 10.17 -19.58 -29.19
C ARG A 41 8.66 -19.77 -29.19
N PRO A 42 8.08 -20.60 -30.07
CA PRO A 42 6.67 -20.92 -30.03
C PRO A 42 6.30 -21.40 -28.63
N GLN A 43 5.32 -20.74 -28.00
CA GLN A 43 4.79 -21.24 -26.73
C GLN A 43 4.14 -22.61 -26.98
N PRO A 44 4.35 -23.60 -26.10
CA PRO A 44 3.65 -24.88 -26.23
C PRO A 44 2.15 -24.62 -26.20
N LYS A 45 1.42 -25.19 -27.17
CA LYS A 45 -0.03 -25.02 -27.27
C LYS A 45 -0.67 -25.53 -25.97
N PRO A 46 -1.43 -24.70 -25.24
CA PRO A 46 -2.05 -25.13 -23.99
C PRO A 46 -3.03 -26.28 -24.28
N GLU A 47 -2.98 -27.32 -23.45
CA GLU A 47 -3.94 -28.42 -23.54
C GLU A 47 -5.35 -27.91 -23.20
N PRO A 48 -6.40 -28.23 -23.97
CA PRO A 48 -7.72 -27.57 -23.86
C PRO A 48 -8.40 -27.65 -22.49
N TRP A 49 -7.99 -28.60 -21.65
CA TRP A 49 -8.63 -28.89 -20.37
C TRP A 49 -7.72 -28.62 -19.16
N LEU A 50 -6.49 -28.15 -19.40
CA LEU A 50 -5.56 -27.81 -18.33
C LEU A 50 -5.20 -26.32 -18.41
N PRO A 51 -5.19 -25.61 -17.26
CA PRO A 51 -4.65 -24.27 -17.22
C PRO A 51 -3.17 -24.31 -17.65
N PRO A 52 -2.70 -23.31 -18.44
CA PRO A 52 -1.30 -23.26 -18.85
C PRO A 52 -0.39 -23.27 -17.63
N LYS A 53 0.64 -24.12 -17.66
CA LYS A 53 1.61 -24.21 -16.58
C LYS A 53 2.43 -22.92 -16.56
N TYR A 54 2.31 -22.16 -15.48
CA TYR A 54 3.09 -20.93 -15.31
C TYR A 54 4.58 -21.27 -15.19
N GLU A 55 5.37 -20.87 -16.20
CA GLU A 55 6.82 -20.90 -16.13
C GLU A 55 7.32 -19.57 -15.56
N THR A 56 7.90 -19.61 -14.36
CA THR A 56 8.64 -18.46 -13.85
C THR A 56 9.87 -18.24 -14.74
N PRO A 57 10.27 -16.99 -15.05
CA PRO A 57 11.56 -16.69 -15.66
C PRO A 57 12.67 -17.14 -14.70
N ARG A 58 13.10 -18.40 -14.80
CA ARG A 58 13.93 -19.06 -13.77
C ARG A 58 15.39 -18.61 -13.78
N SER A 59 15.76 -17.63 -14.60
CA SER A 59 17.15 -17.22 -14.80
C SER A 59 17.42 -15.73 -14.62
N GLU A 60 16.42 -14.92 -14.27
CA GLU A 60 16.72 -13.54 -13.90
C GLU A 60 17.20 -13.54 -12.45
N ARG A 61 18.52 -13.72 -12.29
CA ARG A 61 19.20 -13.37 -11.04
C ARG A 61 18.97 -11.87 -10.87
N LEU A 62 17.93 -11.50 -10.14
CA LEU A 62 17.79 -10.18 -9.57
C LEU A 62 19.05 -9.95 -8.76
N ASN A 63 20.01 -9.21 -9.33
CA ASN A 63 21.12 -8.62 -8.60
C ASN A 63 20.51 -7.57 -7.67
N ARG A 64 19.83 -8.05 -6.62
CA ARG A 64 19.23 -7.22 -5.61
C ARG A 64 20.39 -6.70 -4.77
N ALA A 65 20.64 -5.39 -4.86
CA ALA A 65 21.53 -4.74 -3.92
C ALA A 65 21.07 -5.10 -2.49
N PRO A 66 21.99 -5.35 -1.55
CA PRO A 66 21.61 -5.54 -0.16
C PRO A 66 20.76 -4.36 0.30
N PRO A 67 19.71 -4.60 1.12
CA PRO A 67 18.92 -3.52 1.67
C PRO A 67 19.84 -2.48 2.34
N PRO A 68 19.55 -1.18 2.22
CA PRO A 68 20.32 -0.17 2.93
C PRO A 68 20.31 -0.48 4.43
N GLU A 69 21.48 -0.39 5.05
CA GLU A 69 21.63 -0.57 6.50
C GLU A 69 20.87 0.57 7.18
N LEU A 70 19.78 0.23 7.87
CA LEU A 70 19.00 1.20 8.63
C LEU A 70 19.83 1.64 9.84
N PRO A 71 19.82 2.94 10.20
CA PRO A 71 20.46 3.39 11.42
C PRO A 71 19.85 2.64 12.61
N ALA A 72 20.69 2.30 13.61
CA ALA A 72 20.22 1.69 14.84
C ALA A 72 19.11 2.55 15.44
N ALA A 73 17.97 1.93 15.74
CA ALA A 73 16.85 2.63 16.35
C ALA A 73 17.33 3.31 17.65
N PRO A 74 16.89 4.55 17.94
CA PRO A 74 17.19 5.20 19.19
C PRO A 74 16.86 4.27 20.36
N ARG A 75 17.77 4.16 21.33
CA ARG A 75 17.46 3.47 22.59
C ARG A 75 16.43 4.33 23.31
N VAL A 76 15.17 3.93 23.21
CA VAL A 76 14.09 4.59 23.95
C VAL A 76 14.10 4.03 25.37
N ASP A 77 14.22 4.93 26.34
CA ASP A 77 14.14 4.58 27.75
C ASP A 77 12.80 3.90 28.03
N VAL A 78 12.87 2.74 28.69
CA VAL A 78 11.68 2.03 29.15
C VAL A 78 11.21 2.74 30.43
N PRO A 79 9.98 3.26 30.47
CA PRO A 79 9.47 3.89 31.68
C PRO A 79 9.33 2.85 32.82
N PRO A 80 9.25 3.29 34.08
CA PRO A 80 9.18 2.37 35.22
C PRO A 80 7.94 1.47 35.17
N ALA A 81 8.03 0.31 35.82
CA ALA A 81 6.94 -0.66 35.86
C ALA A 81 5.69 -0.10 36.55
N ILE A 82 4.51 -0.58 36.13
CA ILE A 82 3.22 -0.04 36.51
C ILE A 82 2.57 -0.92 37.57
N MET A 83 2.11 -0.32 38.66
CA MET A 83 1.28 -1.00 39.65
C MET A 83 -0.18 -0.96 39.21
N VAL A 84 -0.79 -2.13 39.04
CA VAL A 84 -2.22 -2.25 38.77
C VAL A 84 -2.98 -1.91 40.06
N PRO A 85 -3.86 -0.88 40.08
CA PRO A 85 -4.45 -0.38 41.32
C PRO A 85 -5.29 -1.41 42.10
N GLU A 86 -6.01 -2.26 41.38
CA GLU A 86 -6.97 -3.21 41.99
C GLU A 86 -6.29 -4.51 42.44
N THR A 87 -5.32 -4.99 41.69
CA THR A 87 -4.66 -6.28 41.96
C THR A 87 -3.34 -6.12 42.71
N GLY A 88 -2.78 -4.91 42.77
CA GLY A 88 -1.46 -4.64 43.33
C GLY A 88 -0.31 -5.30 42.56
N ARG A 89 -0.57 -5.87 41.38
CA ARG A 89 0.47 -6.49 40.56
C ARG A 89 1.33 -5.42 39.89
N VAL A 90 2.64 -5.66 39.89
CA VAL A 90 3.59 -4.90 39.07
C VAL A 90 3.59 -5.51 37.67
N LEU A 91 3.22 -4.72 36.67
CA LEU A 91 3.34 -5.07 35.26
C LEU A 91 4.50 -4.31 34.62
N PRO A 92 5.36 -4.98 33.84
CA PRO A 92 6.47 -4.32 33.19
C PRO A 92 5.96 -3.27 32.20
N ASN A 93 6.66 -2.13 32.12
CA ASN A 93 6.32 -1.13 31.13
C ASN A 93 6.93 -1.51 29.79
N MET A 94 6.21 -1.27 28.70
CA MET A 94 6.76 -1.37 27.34
C MET A 94 7.48 -0.08 26.98
N ARG A 95 8.40 -0.13 26.03
CA ARG A 95 9.01 1.07 25.45
C ARG A 95 8.05 1.76 24.47
N THR A 96 8.23 3.06 24.31
CA THR A 96 7.62 3.81 23.22
C THR A 96 8.47 3.59 21.96
N LEU A 97 7.89 3.07 20.88
CA LEU A 97 8.67 2.68 19.70
C LEU A 97 9.11 3.87 18.86
N SER A 98 8.29 4.91 18.80
CA SER A 98 8.54 6.12 18.01
C SER A 98 8.06 7.34 18.80
N PRO A 99 8.84 7.79 19.80
CA PRO A 99 8.49 8.97 20.58
C PRO A 99 8.44 10.21 19.67
N SER A 100 7.35 10.97 19.77
CA SER A 100 7.06 12.13 18.93
C SER A 100 7.60 13.43 19.51
N GLY A 101 8.23 13.39 20.69
CA GLY A 101 8.70 14.56 21.41
C GLY A 101 10.09 15.04 20.99
N PRO A 102 10.48 16.26 21.41
CA PRO A 102 11.81 16.80 21.15
C PRO A 102 12.88 15.87 21.71
N ASN A 103 13.99 15.70 20.97
CA ASN A 103 15.07 14.76 21.32
C ASN A 103 14.64 13.29 21.48
N GLY A 104 13.51 12.87 20.91
CA GLY A 104 13.01 11.49 21.05
C GLY A 104 12.43 11.20 22.42
N THR A 105 11.96 12.21 23.15
CA THR A 105 11.24 12.01 24.41
C THR A 105 9.80 11.56 24.17
N GLU A 106 9.29 10.71 25.04
CA GLU A 106 7.87 10.34 25.03
C GLU A 106 6.98 11.57 25.29
N THR A 107 5.96 11.77 24.45
CA THR A 107 4.88 12.74 24.70
C THR A 107 3.70 12.10 25.43
N GLY A 108 2.77 12.91 25.95
CA GLY A 108 1.53 12.39 26.54
C GLY A 108 0.67 11.56 25.57
N GLN A 109 0.72 11.88 24.27
CA GLN A 109 0.03 11.10 23.24
C GLN A 109 0.69 9.74 23.01
N ASP A 110 2.01 9.73 22.92
CA ASP A 110 2.79 8.48 22.79
C ASP A 110 2.56 7.57 24.00
N ARG A 111 2.53 8.17 25.20
CA ARG A 111 2.22 7.50 26.45
C ARG A 111 0.83 6.87 26.42
N ALA A 112 -0.20 7.63 26.03
CA ALA A 112 -1.56 7.11 25.96
C ALA A 112 -1.67 5.92 25.00
N MET A 113 -1.01 6.02 23.83
CA MET A 113 -0.93 4.92 22.86
C MET A 113 -0.21 3.69 23.42
N ARG A 114 0.92 3.91 24.09
CA ARG A 114 1.66 2.83 24.77
C ARG A 114 0.81 2.15 25.84
N CYS A 115 0.08 2.91 26.65
CA CYS A 115 -0.79 2.38 27.71
C CYS A 115 -1.95 1.56 27.14
N ALA A 116 -2.57 2.02 26.05
CA ALA A 116 -3.60 1.27 25.34
C ALA A 116 -3.05 -0.04 24.76
N HIS A 117 -1.84 -0.01 24.19
CA HIS A 117 -1.19 -1.22 23.68
C HIS A 117 -0.88 -2.22 24.79
N GLN A 118 -0.36 -1.76 25.93
CA GLN A 118 -0.08 -2.61 27.09
C GLN A 118 -1.32 -3.22 27.69
N LEU A 119 -2.41 -2.46 27.78
CA LEU A 119 -3.69 -2.99 28.24
C LEU A 119 -4.13 -4.16 27.36
N GLY A 120 -3.96 -4.06 26.04
CA GLY A 120 -4.23 -5.16 25.11
C GLY A 120 -3.28 -6.35 25.28
N ALA A 121 -2.00 -6.09 25.55
CA ALA A 121 -1.00 -7.14 25.72
C ALA A 121 -1.15 -7.91 27.04
N TYR A 122 -1.49 -7.22 28.14
CA TYR A 122 -1.66 -7.82 29.45
C TYR A 122 -3.09 -8.37 29.67
N GLY A 123 -4.10 -7.83 28.98
CA GLY A 123 -5.46 -8.35 29.02
C GLY A 123 -5.99 -8.42 30.45
N ALA A 124 -6.39 -9.63 30.89
CA ALA A 124 -6.93 -9.86 32.22
C ALA A 124 -5.94 -9.51 33.35
N ASP A 125 -4.63 -9.53 33.11
CA ASP A 125 -3.61 -9.20 34.10
C ASP A 125 -3.61 -7.71 34.47
N ALA A 126 -4.08 -6.86 33.56
CA ALA A 126 -4.25 -5.42 33.80
C ALA A 126 -5.47 -5.11 34.70
N GLY A 127 -6.28 -6.11 35.05
CA GLY A 127 -7.49 -5.91 35.86
C GLY A 127 -8.50 -5.01 35.14
N ASN A 128 -9.00 -3.98 35.84
CA ASN A 128 -9.89 -2.99 35.26
C ASN A 128 -9.19 -2.10 34.23
N PRO A 129 -9.64 -2.13 32.96
CA PRO A 129 -9.05 -1.34 31.88
C PRO A 129 -8.99 0.17 32.15
N ALA A 130 -10.02 0.72 32.78
CA ALA A 130 -10.10 2.16 33.05
C ALA A 130 -9.10 2.58 34.14
N ALA A 131 -8.97 1.77 35.20
CA ALA A 131 -8.01 2.02 36.28
C ALA A 131 -6.56 1.83 35.81
N TYR A 132 -6.31 0.82 34.98
CA TYR A 132 -5.00 0.60 34.37
C TYR A 132 -4.59 1.75 33.45
N LEU A 133 -5.47 2.17 32.53
CA LEU A 133 -5.18 3.29 31.64
C LEU A 133 -4.94 4.58 32.43
N GLY A 134 -5.78 4.86 33.43
CA GLY A 134 -5.64 6.04 34.27
C GLY A 134 -4.32 6.08 35.04
N SER A 135 -3.89 4.95 35.62
CA SER A 135 -2.61 4.85 36.33
C SER A 135 -1.40 4.87 35.39
N CYS A 136 -1.51 4.26 34.21
CA CYS A 136 -0.43 4.22 33.23
C CYS A 136 -0.16 5.58 32.58
N VAL A 137 -1.20 6.36 32.26
CA VAL A 137 -1.06 7.66 31.60
C VAL A 137 -0.53 8.74 32.54
N ASN A 138 -0.85 8.65 33.84
CA ASN A 138 -0.45 9.64 34.84
C ASN A 138 0.90 9.37 35.53
N GLN A 139 1.64 8.34 35.08
CA GLN A 139 2.95 8.00 35.61
C GLN A 139 4.07 8.90 35.10
#